data_AF-A0A4Q2LZ30-F1
#
_entry.id   AF-A0A4Q2LZ30-F1
#
_cell.length_a   1.000
_cell.length_b   1.000
_cell.length_c   1.000
_cell.angle_alpha   90.00
_cell.angle_beta   90.00
_cell.angle_gamma   90.00
#
_symmetry.space_group_name_H-M   'P 1'
#
loop_
_entity.id
_entity.type
_entity.pdbx_description
1 polymer ?
#
loop_
_entity_poly.entity_id
_entity_poly.type
_entity_poly.pdbx_seq_one_letter_code
_entity_poly.pdbx_strand_id
1 'polypeptide(L)'
;MTQLDLFPRATAADIKQAKRLLCRYAKYTANVNELERRGVLSLSSKQLDSYHFYKNTVDNLDSAVRTIIDKEIQEIVKYRYMDGQSYTATIAHFSSKMDDRTVDRKLNKGIAAVADTLLWL
;
A
#
# COMPACT_ATOMS: atom_id res chain seq x y z
N MET A 1 16.92 -30.69 -2.52
CA MET A 1 16.95 -30.17 -1.13
C MET A 1 16.84 -28.66 -1.24
N THR A 2 15.65 -28.12 -0.99
CA THR A 2 15.39 -26.67 -1.02
C THR A 2 15.90 -26.06 0.28
N GLN A 3 16.82 -25.10 0.16
CA GLN A 3 17.26 -24.26 1.26
C GLN A 3 16.02 -23.61 1.90
N LEU A 4 15.83 -23.86 3.19
CA LEU A 4 14.79 -23.25 4.00
C LEU A 4 15.16 -21.75 4.11
N ASP A 5 14.60 -20.92 3.24
CA ASP A 5 14.76 -19.47 3.37
C ASP A 5 14.07 -19.06 4.68
N LEU A 6 14.87 -18.69 5.69
CA LEU A 6 14.39 -18.25 7.00
C LEU A 6 13.48 -17.00 6.91
N PHE A 7 13.45 -16.33 5.76
CA PHE A 7 12.63 -15.16 5.49
C PHE A 7 12.04 -15.27 4.08
N PRO A 8 10.78 -15.74 3.90
CA PRO A 8 10.11 -15.70 2.62
C PRO A 8 10.09 -14.28 2.07
N ARG A 9 10.52 -14.14 0.82
CA ARG A 9 10.37 -12.89 0.06
C ARG A 9 9.08 -12.92 -0.74
N ALA A 10 8.50 -11.75 -0.94
CA ALA A 10 7.34 -11.57 -1.79
C ALA A 10 7.62 -12.11 -3.20
N THR A 11 6.73 -13.00 -3.65
CA THR A 11 6.73 -13.47 -5.03
C THR A 11 6.23 -12.36 -5.97
N ALA A 12 6.40 -12.54 -7.28
CA ALA A 12 5.82 -11.63 -8.26
C ALA A 12 4.29 -11.50 -8.13
N ALA A 13 3.60 -12.56 -7.67
CA ALA A 13 2.17 -12.53 -7.42
C ALA A 13 1.81 -11.64 -6.22
N ASP A 14 2.60 -11.73 -5.15
CA ASP A 14 2.43 -10.90 -3.93
C ASP A 14 2.69 -9.43 -4.25
N ILE A 15 3.75 -9.12 -5.00
CA ILE A 15 4.05 -7.75 -5.47
C ILE A 15 2.90 -7.20 -6.31
N LYS A 16 2.34 -8.01 -7.22
CA LYS A 16 1.17 -7.63 -8.02
C LYS A 16 -0.07 -7.43 -7.14
N GLN A 17 -0.25 -8.23 -6.08
CA GLN A 17 -1.34 -8.06 -5.12
C GLN A 17 -1.18 -6.79 -4.30
N ALA A 18 0.00 -6.52 -3.74
CA ALA A 18 0.31 -5.31 -3.00
C ALA A 18 0.03 -4.07 -3.86
N LYS A 19 0.47 -4.06 -5.12
CA LYS A 19 0.15 -2.98 -6.06
C LYS A 19 -1.36 -2.77 -6.24
N ARG A 20 -2.14 -3.85 -6.37
CA ARG A 20 -3.60 -3.76 -6.49
C ARG A 20 -4.25 -3.19 -5.24
N LEU A 21 -3.77 -3.54 -4.04
CA LEU A 21 -4.27 -3.01 -2.77
C LEU A 21 -3.91 -1.53 -2.61
N LEU A 22 -2.65 -1.15 -2.90
CA LEU A 22 -2.19 0.25 -2.92
C LEU A 22 -3.04 1.12 -3.85
N CYS A 23 -3.35 0.66 -5.07
CA CYS A 23 -4.23 1.39 -5.99
C CYS A 23 -5.67 1.57 -5.45
N ARG A 24 -6.12 0.75 -4.50
CA ARG A 24 -7.45 0.83 -3.89
C ARG A 24 -7.45 1.54 -2.54
N TYR A 25 -6.28 1.95 -2.05
CA TYR A 25 -6.12 2.54 -0.72
C TYR A 25 -7.10 3.68 -0.44
N ALA A 26 -7.15 4.67 -1.33
CA ALA A 26 -8.07 5.81 -1.19
C ALA A 26 -9.54 5.38 -1.14
N LYS A 27 -9.93 4.40 -1.96
CA LYS A 27 -11.30 3.86 -1.96
C LYS A 27 -11.63 3.14 -0.65
N TYR A 28 -10.72 2.31 -0.14
CA TYR A 28 -10.92 1.58 1.10
C TYR A 28 -10.97 2.53 2.30
N THR A 29 -10.12 3.56 2.32
CA THR A 29 -10.15 4.63 3.32
C THR A 29 -11.49 5.35 3.31
N ALA A 30 -12.01 5.73 2.13
CA ALA A 30 -13.33 6.36 2.01
C ALA A 30 -14.46 5.44 2.51
N ASN A 31 -14.39 4.15 2.22
CA ASN A 31 -15.37 3.17 2.71
C ASN A 31 -15.31 3.01 4.24
N VAL A 32 -14.11 2.95 4.83
CA VAL A 32 -13.92 2.91 6.29
C VAL A 32 -14.55 4.14 6.92
N ASN A 33 -14.20 5.33 6.45
CA ASN A 33 -14.71 6.59 6.97
C ASN A 33 -16.25 6.67 6.89
N GLU A 34 -16.84 6.23 5.77
CA GLU A 34 -18.30 6.23 5.61
C GLU A 34 -18.99 5.24 6.56
N LEU A 35 -18.41 4.05 6.78
CA LEU A 35 -18.96 3.05 7.69
C LEU A 35 -18.81 3.49 9.16
N GLU A 36 -17.69 4.09 9.52
CA GLU A 36 -17.47 4.68 10.85
C GLU A 36 -18.43 5.84 11.10
N ARG A 37 -18.66 6.70 10.11
CA ARG A 37 -19.62 7.82 10.19
C ARG A 37 -21.06 7.35 10.44
N ARG A 38 -21.46 6.19 9.89
CA ARG A 38 -22.77 5.58 10.16
C ARG A 38 -22.87 4.99 11.57
N GLY A 39 -21.73 4.79 12.25
CA GLY A 39 -21.63 4.13 13.54
C GLY A 39 -21.49 2.62 13.37
N VAL A 40 -20.31 2.09 13.69
CA VAL A 40 -19.94 0.67 13.50
C VAL A 40 -20.91 -0.29 14.19
N LEU A 41 -21.46 0.08 15.35
CA LEU A 41 -22.41 -0.74 16.10
C LEU A 41 -23.78 -0.88 15.44
N SER A 42 -24.10 -0.01 14.48
CA SER A 42 -25.38 -0.05 13.74
C SER A 42 -25.30 -0.86 12.43
N LEU A 43 -24.11 -1.36 12.09
CA LEU A 43 -23.88 -2.06 10.84
C LEU A 43 -24.50 -3.47 10.88
N SER A 44 -25.09 -3.88 9.76
CA SER A 44 -25.42 -5.29 9.54
C SER A 44 -24.16 -6.16 9.51
N SER A 45 -24.29 -7.47 9.76
CA SER A 45 -23.16 -8.42 9.72
C SER A 45 -22.30 -8.27 8.46
N LYS A 46 -22.94 -8.21 7.28
CA LYS A 46 -22.24 -8.05 6.00
C LYS A 46 -21.45 -6.74 5.90
N GLN A 47 -22.00 -5.66 6.44
CA GLN A 47 -21.32 -4.36 6.47
C GLN A 47 -20.16 -4.37 7.46
N LEU A 48 -20.33 -5.05 8.60
CA LEU A 48 -19.28 -5.22 9.60
C LEU A 48 -18.10 -6.04 9.06
N ASP A 49 -18.37 -7.13 8.34
CA ASP A 49 -17.33 -7.92 7.66
C ASP A 49 -16.56 -7.08 6.64
N SER A 50 -17.30 -6.30 5.84
CA SER A 50 -16.71 -5.38 4.86
C SER A 50 -15.86 -4.30 5.54
N TYR A 51 -16.35 -3.75 6.66
CA TYR A 51 -15.63 -2.78 7.47
C TYR A 51 -14.30 -3.35 7.96
N HIS A 52 -14.31 -4.53 8.60
CA HIS A 52 -13.09 -5.17 9.09
C HIS A 52 -12.10 -5.45 7.95
N PHE A 53 -12.58 -5.93 6.80
CA PHE A 53 -11.74 -6.14 5.63
C PHE A 53 -11.06 -4.85 5.15
N TYR A 54 -11.83 -3.77 4.98
CA TYR A 54 -11.26 -2.49 4.51
C TYR A 54 -10.33 -1.88 5.56
N LYS A 55 -10.73 -1.89 6.83
CA LYS A 55 -9.96 -1.34 7.95
C LYS A 55 -8.63 -2.04 8.10
N ASN A 56 -8.64 -3.37 8.19
CA ASN A 56 -7.40 -4.16 8.29
C ASN A 56 -6.50 -3.94 7.06
N THR A 57 -7.08 -3.85 5.86
CA THR A 57 -6.28 -3.59 4.66
C THR A 57 -5.62 -2.20 4.70
N VAL A 58 -6.36 -1.16 5.09
CA VAL A 58 -5.83 0.21 5.21
C VAL A 58 -4.73 0.26 6.27
N ASP A 59 -4.99 -0.28 7.46
CA ASP A 59 -4.05 -0.27 8.58
C ASP A 59 -2.75 -1.05 8.25
N ASN A 60 -2.87 -2.18 7.56
CA ASN A 60 -1.72 -2.96 7.11
C ASN A 60 -0.92 -2.23 6.03
N LEU A 61 -1.58 -1.55 5.09
CA LEU A 61 -0.90 -0.75 4.06
C LEU A 61 -0.18 0.47 4.65
N ASP A 62 -0.82 1.16 5.60
CA ASP A 62 -0.21 2.28 6.33
C ASP A 62 1.05 1.82 7.08
N SER A 63 0.94 0.69 7.78
CA SER A 63 2.06 0.08 8.49
C SER A 63 3.18 -0.30 7.52
N ALA A 64 2.84 -1.00 6.43
CA ALA A 64 3.81 -1.45 5.43
C ALA A 64 4.53 -0.31 4.70
N VAL A 65 3.86 0.82 4.44
CA VAL A 65 4.54 2.00 3.87
C VAL A 65 5.39 2.70 4.92
N ARG A 66 4.95 2.76 6.18
CA ARG A 66 5.69 3.39 7.28
C ARG A 66 7.00 2.66 7.61
N THR A 67 7.04 1.34 7.44
CA THR A 67 8.21 0.50 7.70
C THR A 67 9.26 0.53 6.59
N ILE A 68 8.96 1.12 5.42
CA ILE A 68 9.96 1.32 4.36
C ILE A 68 11.13 2.14 4.91
N ILE A 69 12.33 1.55 4.86
CA ILE A 69 13.55 2.11 5.44
C ILE A 69 14.08 3.29 4.61
N ASP A 70 14.16 3.14 3.28
CA ASP A 70 14.59 4.21 2.38
C ASP A 70 13.51 5.30 2.32
N LYS A 71 13.83 6.47 2.88
CA LYS A 71 12.89 7.59 3.01
C LYS A 71 12.43 8.16 1.68
N GLU A 72 13.28 8.17 0.66
CA GLU A 72 12.89 8.66 -0.67
C GLU A 72 11.91 7.67 -1.33
N ILE A 73 12.13 6.35 -1.17
CA ILE A 73 11.18 5.33 -1.63
C ILE A 73 9.85 5.46 -0.88
N GLN A 74 9.90 5.60 0.45
CA GLN A 74 8.72 5.82 1.28
C GLN A 74 7.91 7.04 0.83
N GLU A 75 8.59 8.16 0.59
CA GLU A 75 7.96 9.41 0.15
C GLU A 75 7.29 9.25 -1.22
N ILE A 76 7.96 8.61 -2.19
CA ILE A 76 7.40 8.35 -3.53
C ILE A 76 6.15 7.45 -3.45
N VAL A 77 6.19 6.38 -2.65
CA VAL A 77 5.04 5.47 -2.48
C VAL A 77 3.88 6.18 -1.77
N LYS A 78 4.16 6.93 -0.71
CA LYS A 78 3.16 7.72 0.03
C LYS A 78 2.49 8.72 -0.90
N TYR A 79 3.26 9.53 -1.62
CA TYR A 79 2.73 10.52 -2.54
C TYR A 79 1.85 9.87 -3.61
N ARG A 80 2.31 8.75 -4.19
CA ARG A 80 1.56 8.10 -5.26
C ARG A 80 0.25 7.47 -4.80
N TYR A 81 0.26 6.75 -3.68
CA TYR A 81 -0.84 5.87 -3.31
C TYR A 81 -1.65 6.36 -2.10
N MET A 82 -0.96 6.89 -1.09
CA MET A 82 -1.60 7.33 0.15
C MET A 82 -2.19 8.73 -0.01
N ASP A 83 -1.44 9.61 -0.68
CA ASP A 83 -1.92 10.95 -1.04
C ASP A 83 -2.75 10.94 -2.34
N GLY A 84 -2.93 9.76 -2.96
CA GLY A 84 -3.84 9.53 -4.09
C GLY A 84 -3.42 10.13 -5.43
N GLN A 85 -2.13 10.46 -5.61
CA GLN A 85 -1.68 11.17 -6.81
C GLN A 85 -1.60 10.28 -8.05
N SER A 86 -1.74 10.90 -9.23
CA SER A 86 -1.59 10.18 -10.50
C SER A 86 -0.13 9.83 -10.77
N TYR A 87 0.09 8.93 -11.75
CA TYR A 87 1.45 8.58 -12.18
C TYR A 87 2.20 9.80 -12.70
N THR A 88 1.58 10.52 -13.62
CA THR A 88 2.13 11.73 -14.23
C THR A 88 2.42 12.79 -13.18
N ALA A 89 1.52 13.00 -12.22
CA ALA A 89 1.74 13.93 -11.12
C ALA A 89 2.91 13.50 -10.21
N THR A 90 3.07 12.19 -9.98
CA THR A 90 4.20 11.64 -9.21
C THR A 90 5.52 11.89 -9.93
N ILE A 91 5.61 11.55 -11.21
CA ILE A 91 6.81 11.79 -12.01
C ILE A 91 7.16 13.29 -12.03
N ALA A 92 6.18 14.15 -12.31
CA ALA A 92 6.38 15.60 -12.34
C ALA A 92 6.82 16.18 -10.97
N HIS A 93 6.35 15.61 -9.86
CA HIS A 93 6.74 16.05 -8.52
C HIS A 93 8.21 15.75 -8.21
N PHE A 94 8.71 14.57 -8.60
CA PHE A 94 10.07 14.12 -8.28
C PHE A 94 11.10 14.42 -9.38
N SER A 95 10.68 14.88 -10.56
CA SER A 95 11.56 15.15 -11.71
C SER A 95 12.64 16.19 -11.45
N SER A 96 12.44 17.09 -10.48
CA SER A 96 13.44 18.09 -10.07
C SER A 96 14.64 17.47 -9.32
N LYS A 97 14.48 16.27 -8.74
CA LYS A 97 15.50 15.60 -7.93
C LYS A 97 16.09 14.37 -8.63
N MET A 98 15.35 13.74 -9.53
CA MET A 98 15.75 12.51 -10.19
C MET A 98 15.05 12.33 -11.53
N ASP A 99 15.63 11.51 -12.41
CA ASP A 99 14.99 11.15 -13.67
C ASP A 99 13.78 10.20 -13.48
N ASP A 100 12.87 10.20 -14.47
CA ASP A 100 11.65 9.38 -14.47
C ASP A 100 11.92 7.89 -14.25
N ARG A 101 13.00 7.33 -14.83
CA ARG A 101 13.35 5.91 -14.65
C ARG A 101 13.80 5.62 -13.23
N THR A 102 14.46 6.58 -12.58
CA THR A 102 14.83 6.50 -11.17
C THR A 102 13.60 6.53 -10.27
N VAL A 103 12.60 7.38 -10.57
CA VAL A 103 11.31 7.37 -9.86
C VAL A 103 10.63 6.01 -10.02
N ASP A 104 10.53 5.49 -11.25
CA ASP A 104 9.91 4.19 -11.53
C ASP A 104 10.59 3.04 -10.79
N ARG A 105 11.92 2.99 -10.83
CA ARG A 105 12.69 1.97 -10.12
C ARG A 105 12.43 2.05 -8.62
N LYS A 106 12.40 3.24 -8.04
CA LYS A 106 12.13 3.45 -6.61
C LYS A 106 10.69 3.09 -6.24
N LEU A 107 9.72 3.47 -7.06
CA LEU A 107 8.32 3.10 -6.87
C LEU A 107 8.14 1.56 -6.89
N ASN A 108 8.77 0.87 -7.84
CA ASN A 108 8.73 -0.59 -7.91
C ASN A 108 9.40 -1.27 -6.71
N LYS A 109 10.55 -0.75 -6.25
CA LYS A 109 11.20 -1.21 -5.00
C LYS A 109 10.31 -1.00 -3.79
N GLY A 110 9.61 0.12 -3.72
CA GLY A 110 8.66 0.42 -2.65
C GLY A 110 7.47 -0.53 -2.63
N ILE A 111 6.88 -0.83 -3.79
CA ILE A 111 5.81 -1.83 -3.91
C ILE A 111 6.29 -3.22 -3.47
N ALA A 112 7.52 -3.59 -3.81
CA ALA A 112 8.12 -4.84 -3.34
C ALA A 112 8.29 -4.88 -1.82
N ALA A 113 8.79 -3.79 -1.22
CA ALA A 113 8.93 -3.69 0.24
C ALA A 113 7.59 -3.73 0.98
N VAL A 114 6.54 -3.13 0.40
CA VAL A 114 5.17 -3.27 0.91
C VAL A 114 4.72 -4.72 0.85
N ALA A 115 4.93 -5.39 -0.28
CA ALA A 115 4.57 -6.80 -0.43
C ALA A 115 5.30 -7.70 0.57
N ASP A 116 6.60 -7.47 0.78
CA ASP A 116 7.38 -8.19 1.79
C ASP A 116 6.80 -7.98 3.19
N THR A 117 6.41 -6.75 3.54
CA THR A 117 5.84 -6.47 4.87
C THR A 117 4.46 -7.10 5.05
N LEU A 118 3.62 -7.08 4.03
CA LEU A 118 2.27 -7.66 4.08
C LEU A 118 2.25 -9.19 4.25
N LEU A 119 3.36 -9.90 4.02
CA LEU A 119 3.45 -11.33 4.32
C LEU A 119 3.42 -11.62 5.84
N TRP A 120 3.65 -10.61 6.67
CA TRP A 120 3.82 -10.76 8.12
C TRP A 120 2.71 -10.11 8.96
N LEU A 121 1.74 -9.44 8.32
CA LEU A 121 0.62 -8.73 8.94
C LEU A 121 -0.70 -9.45 8.67
#